data_AF-A0A9W6S3R8-F1
#
_entry.id   AF-A0A9W6S3R8-F1
#
_cell.length_a   1.000
_cell.length_b   1.000
_cell.length_c   1.000
_cell.angle_alpha   90.00
_cell.angle_beta   90.00
_cell.angle_gamma   90.00
#
_symmetry.space_group_name_H-M   'P 1'
#
loop_
_entity.id
_entity.type
_entity.pdbx_description
1 polymer ?
#
loop_
_entity_poly.entity_id
_entity_poly.type
_entity_poly.pdbx_seq_one_letter_code
_entity_poly.pdbx_strand_id
1 'polypeptide(L)'
;MGEQRRLTLAVTGAGGTRMARYVLSALVRDERVGHVDLLVSEAGRTLIAHEFGGSQADDPVERLLGERHDKVAAYDPEDLTAPMVSGSYPTWGMVVVPCALGVVGRIAQGQANTLLERAADVCLKERRELVLCDARRPSTSSTCATWRRSPRPAPSCTR
;
A
#
# COMPACT_ATOMS: atom_id res chain seq x y z
N MET A 1 5.38 2.55 27.21
CA MET A 1 4.76 1.86 26.06
C MET A 1 4.89 2.78 24.87
N GLY A 2 5.69 2.40 23.86
CA GLY A 2 5.90 3.23 22.67
C GLY A 2 4.59 3.41 21.89
N GLU A 3 4.42 4.56 21.27
CA GLU A 3 3.26 4.87 20.42
C GLU A 3 3.15 3.82 19.31
N GLN A 4 2.07 3.03 19.32
CA GLN A 4 1.85 2.01 18.31
C GLN A 4 1.54 2.68 16.97
N ARG A 5 2.37 2.39 15.97
CA ARG A 5 2.25 2.99 14.63
C ARG A 5 1.12 2.35 13.86
N ARG A 6 0.44 3.16 13.05
CA ARG A 6 -0.49 2.71 12.03
C ARG A 6 0.18 2.76 10.67
N LEU A 7 0.02 1.71 9.87
CA LEU A 7 0.66 1.58 8.55
C LEU A 7 -0.37 1.21 7.50
N THR A 8 -0.22 1.75 6.31
CA THR A 8 -1.02 1.33 5.15
C THR A 8 -0.21 0.35 4.32
N LEU A 9 -0.74 -0.85 4.09
CA LEU A 9 -0.16 -1.85 3.19
C LEU A 9 -1.05 -1.99 1.97
N ALA A 10 -0.51 -1.77 0.77
CA ALA A 10 -1.24 -1.97 -0.47
C ALA A 10 -0.64 -3.08 -1.33
N VAL A 11 -1.52 -3.90 -1.90
CA VAL A 11 -1.19 -5.05 -2.74
C VAL A 11 -1.80 -4.81 -4.11
N THR A 12 -0.97 -4.78 -5.14
CA THR A 12 -1.42 -4.56 -6.51
C THR A 12 -1.34 -5.83 -7.35
N GLY A 13 -1.93 -5.80 -8.55
CA GLY A 13 -1.86 -6.87 -9.55
C GLY A 13 -0.48 -7.11 -10.19
N ALA A 14 0.62 -6.75 -9.52
CA ALA A 14 1.94 -7.22 -9.92
C ALA A 14 2.14 -8.63 -9.33
N GLY A 15 2.77 -9.53 -10.08
CA GLY A 15 3.05 -10.90 -9.60
C GLY A 15 3.82 -10.91 -8.27
N GLY A 16 3.86 -12.03 -7.56
CA GLY A 16 4.66 -12.14 -6.33
C GLY A 16 3.92 -11.69 -5.07
N THR A 17 2.63 -12.00 -4.98
CA THR A 17 1.80 -11.70 -3.80
C THR A 17 2.28 -12.41 -2.53
N ARG A 18 3.14 -13.44 -2.66
CA ARG A 18 3.94 -13.97 -1.54
C ARG A 18 4.75 -12.92 -0.78
N MET A 19 5.31 -11.91 -1.46
CA MET A 19 6.03 -10.84 -0.75
C MET A 19 5.08 -10.05 0.15
N ALA A 20 3.87 -9.76 -0.33
CA ALA A 20 2.85 -9.09 0.45
C ALA A 20 2.49 -9.89 1.72
N ARG A 21 2.34 -11.22 1.60
CA ARG A 21 2.14 -12.13 2.74
C ARG A 21 3.27 -12.03 3.76
N TYR A 22 4.53 -12.06 3.32
CA TYR A 22 5.67 -11.95 4.24
C TYR A 22 5.70 -10.61 4.97
N VAL A 23 5.47 -9.50 4.25
CA VAL A 23 5.44 -8.16 4.84
C VAL A 23 4.27 -8.05 5.83
N LEU A 24 3.06 -8.46 5.45
CA LEU A 24 1.91 -8.42 6.34
C LEU A 24 2.13 -9.27 7.61
N SER A 25 2.70 -10.47 7.46
CA SER A 25 3.04 -11.34 8.59
C SER A 25 4.07 -10.71 9.52
N ALA A 26 5.06 -10.01 8.97
CA ALA A 26 6.07 -9.30 9.76
C ALA A 26 5.47 -8.09 10.50
N LEU A 27 4.61 -7.31 9.85
CA LEU A 27 3.94 -6.15 10.45
C LEU A 27 3.02 -6.57 11.60
N VAL A 28 2.29 -7.67 11.44
CA VAL A 28 1.38 -8.19 12.47
C VAL A 28 2.15 -8.62 13.73
N ARG A 29 3.30 -9.27 13.55
CA ARG A 29 4.17 -9.74 14.64
C ARG A 29 4.95 -8.63 15.34
N ASP A 30 5.14 -7.48 14.70
CA ASP A 30 5.85 -6.35 15.28
C ASP A 30 4.97 -5.64 16.32
N GLU A 31 5.46 -5.53 17.56
CA GLU A 31 4.76 -4.86 18.66
C GLU A 31 4.68 -3.34 18.48
N ARG A 32 5.56 -2.76 17.66
CA ARG A 32 5.55 -1.33 17.33
C ARG A 32 4.42 -0.96 16.40
N VAL A 33 3.80 -1.94 15.73
CA VAL A 33 2.68 -1.75 14.80
C VAL A 33 1.39 -2.15 15.51
N GLY A 34 0.52 -1.16 15.72
CA GLY A 34 -0.79 -1.37 16.35
C GLY A 34 -1.90 -1.64 15.34
N HIS A 35 -1.78 -1.10 14.13
CA HIS A 35 -2.80 -1.24 13.10
C HIS A 35 -2.20 -1.25 11.70
N VAL A 36 -2.75 -2.09 10.83
CA VAL A 36 -2.41 -2.19 9.41
C VAL A 36 -3.69 -2.05 8.59
N ASP A 37 -3.75 -0.97 7.83
CA ASP A 37 -4.81 -0.76 6.84
C ASP A 37 -4.39 -1.47 5.53
N LEU A 38 -5.03 -2.59 5.20
CA LEU A 38 -4.76 -3.40 4.02
C LEU A 38 -5.62 -2.95 2.83
N LEU A 39 -4.96 -2.65 1.72
CA LEU A 39 -5.59 -2.30 0.44
C LEU A 39 -5.21 -3.35 -0.59
N VAL A 40 -6.18 -3.93 -1.28
CA VAL A 40 -5.90 -4.89 -2.35
C VAL A 40 -6.65 -4.46 -3.60
N SER A 41 -5.92 -4.11 -4.65
CA SER A 41 -6.55 -3.83 -5.96
C SER A 41 -7.30 -5.06 -6.48
N GLU A 42 -8.29 -4.87 -7.35
CA GLU A 42 -9.02 -5.98 -7.99
C GLU A 42 -8.06 -7.01 -8.63
N ALA A 43 -7.10 -6.54 -9.44
CA ALA A 43 -6.09 -7.41 -10.03
C ALA A 43 -5.21 -8.12 -8.97
N GLY A 44 -4.98 -7.49 -7.82
CA GLY A 44 -4.31 -8.11 -6.67
C GLY A 44 -5.14 -9.22 -6.04
N ARG A 45 -6.46 -9.03 -5.89
CA ARG A 45 -7.38 -10.08 -5.40
C ARG A 45 -7.36 -11.31 -6.31
N THR A 46 -7.36 -11.10 -7.63
CA THR A 46 -7.20 -12.17 -8.63
C THR A 46 -5.91 -12.95 -8.45
N LEU A 47 -4.78 -12.27 -8.26
CA LEU A 47 -3.49 -12.94 -8.07
C LEU A 47 -3.41 -13.66 -6.72
N ILE A 48 -3.94 -13.08 -5.64
CA ILE A 48 -4.00 -13.75 -4.34
C ILE A 48 -4.82 -15.04 -4.44
N ALA A 49 -6.00 -14.99 -5.06
CA ALA A 49 -6.85 -16.17 -5.26
C ALA A 49 -6.14 -17.24 -6.11
N HIS A 50 -5.38 -16.83 -7.13
CA HIS A 50 -4.62 -17.75 -7.97
C HIS A 50 -3.39 -18.35 -7.24
N GLU A 51 -2.66 -17.57 -6.44
CA GLU A 51 -1.42 -18.01 -5.76
C GLU A 51 -1.67 -18.77 -4.46
N PHE A 52 -2.74 -18.42 -3.72
CA PHE A 52 -3.07 -18.99 -2.40
C PHE A 52 -4.35 -19.83 -2.40
N GLY A 53 -5.04 -19.92 -3.53
CA GLY A 53 -6.33 -20.60 -3.67
C GLY A 53 -7.50 -19.75 -3.17
N GLY A 54 -8.71 -20.14 -3.56
CA GLY A 54 -9.95 -19.47 -3.20
C GLY A 54 -10.54 -18.61 -4.32
N SER A 55 -11.40 -17.66 -3.94
CA SER A 55 -12.09 -16.72 -4.81
C SER A 55 -11.65 -15.29 -4.56
N GLN A 56 -11.84 -14.41 -5.54
CA GLN A 56 -11.58 -12.97 -5.41
C GLN A 56 -12.48 -12.29 -4.36
N ALA A 57 -13.62 -12.90 -4.04
CA ALA A 57 -14.57 -12.44 -3.04
C ALA A 57 -14.16 -12.83 -1.61
N ASP A 58 -13.17 -13.69 -1.44
CA ASP A 58 -12.69 -14.10 -0.12
C ASP A 58 -11.99 -12.92 0.58
N ASP A 59 -11.96 -12.97 1.91
CA ASP A 59 -11.26 -11.96 2.69
C ASP A 59 -9.75 -12.00 2.38
N PRO A 60 -9.17 -10.91 1.85
CA PRO A 60 -7.75 -10.88 1.51
C PRO A 60 -6.84 -11.06 2.73
N VAL A 61 -7.28 -10.68 3.94
CA VAL A 61 -6.51 -10.88 5.18
C VAL A 61 -6.37 -12.36 5.46
N GLU A 62 -7.49 -13.08 5.43
CA GLU A 62 -7.52 -14.51 5.68
C GLU A 62 -6.72 -15.28 4.62
N ARG A 63 -6.81 -14.89 3.34
CA ARG A 63 -6.01 -15.53 2.28
C ARG A 63 -4.51 -15.28 2.45
N LEU A 64 -4.11 -14.06 2.83
CA LEU A 64 -2.69 -13.72 3.00
C LEU A 64 -2.10 -14.31 4.28
N LEU A 65 -2.80 -14.25 5.42
CA LEU A 65 -2.29 -14.69 6.72
C LEU A 65 -2.66 -16.14 7.07
N GLY A 66 -3.74 -16.66 6.50
CA GLY A 66 -4.36 -17.94 6.89
C GLY A 66 -5.42 -17.79 7.99
N GLU A 67 -5.50 -16.63 8.63
CA GLU A 67 -6.46 -16.30 9.68
C GLU A 67 -6.77 -14.80 9.69
N ARG A 68 -7.88 -14.41 10.31
CA ARG A 68 -8.18 -13.00 10.59
C ARG A 68 -7.30 -12.50 11.73
N HIS A 69 -6.96 -11.22 11.71
CA HIS A 69 -6.14 -10.62 12.75
C HIS A 69 -6.65 -9.24 13.13
N ASP A 70 -6.86 -8.97 14.43
CA ASP A 70 -7.49 -7.74 14.93
C ASP A 70 -6.71 -6.46 14.55
N LYS A 71 -5.39 -6.60 14.37
CA LYS A 71 -4.52 -5.51 13.90
C LYS A 71 -4.75 -5.13 12.43
N VAL A 72 -5.43 -5.93 11.62
CA VAL A 72 -5.51 -5.73 10.16
C VAL A 72 -6.95 -5.44 9.73
N ALA A 73 -7.16 -4.30 9.09
CA ALA A 73 -8.43 -3.94 8.47
C ALA A 73 -8.27 -3.88 6.95
N ALA A 74 -9.04 -4.69 6.21
CA ALA A 74 -9.07 -4.63 4.76
C ALA A 74 -10.11 -3.62 4.28
N TYR A 75 -9.74 -2.79 3.31
CA TYR A 75 -10.63 -1.83 2.66
C TYR A 75 -10.79 -2.15 1.19
N ASP A 76 -11.93 -1.76 0.65
CA ASP A 76 -12.17 -1.90 -0.77
C ASP A 76 -11.35 -0.86 -1.56
N PRO A 77 -10.66 -1.23 -2.65
CA PRO A 77 -9.89 -0.30 -3.47
C PRO A 77 -10.73 0.83 -4.08
N GLU A 78 -12.05 0.71 -4.15
CA GLU A 78 -12.97 1.75 -4.64
C GLU A 78 -13.62 2.56 -3.52
N ASP A 79 -13.40 2.20 -2.25
CA ASP A 79 -13.99 2.89 -1.11
C ASP A 79 -13.27 4.21 -0.81
N LEU A 80 -13.72 5.29 -1.45
CA LEU A 80 -13.21 6.64 -1.21
C LEU A 80 -13.71 7.27 0.11
N THR A 81 -14.48 6.54 0.93
CA THR A 81 -14.89 6.99 2.27
C THR A 81 -13.92 6.52 3.36
N ALA A 82 -12.95 5.67 3.00
CA ALA A 82 -11.96 5.15 3.91
C ALA A 82 -11.11 6.27 4.54
N PRO A 83 -10.66 6.09 5.80
CA PRO A 83 -9.99 7.14 6.55
C PRO A 83 -8.66 7.59 5.92
N MET A 84 -7.99 6.70 5.18
CA MET A 84 -6.73 6.96 4.48
C MET A 84 -6.82 8.02 3.37
N VAL A 85 -8.03 8.38 2.93
CA VAL A 85 -8.26 9.48 1.96
C VAL A 85 -8.01 10.85 2.59
N SER A 86 -8.00 10.94 3.91
CA SER A 86 -7.78 12.19 4.64
C SER A 86 -6.35 12.29 5.19
N GLY A 87 -5.71 13.44 4.99
CA GLY A 87 -4.41 13.76 5.59
C GLY A 87 -4.45 13.81 7.12
N SER A 88 -5.61 14.07 7.71
CA SER A 88 -5.79 14.08 9.17
C SER A 88 -5.74 12.68 9.80
N TYR A 89 -5.88 11.61 9.00
CA TYR A 89 -5.79 10.26 9.51
C TYR A 89 -4.34 9.94 9.92
N PRO A 90 -4.08 9.48 11.16
CA PRO A 90 -2.74 9.27 11.68
C PRO A 90 -2.15 7.95 11.16
N THR A 91 -1.75 7.92 9.89
CA THR A 91 -0.90 6.86 9.32
C THR A 91 0.56 7.31 9.30
N TRP A 92 1.47 6.44 9.68
CA TRP A 92 2.91 6.69 9.69
C TRP A 92 3.47 6.70 8.26
N GLY A 93 2.91 5.89 7.38
CA GLY A 93 3.34 5.75 6.01
C GLY A 93 2.61 4.64 5.29
N MET A 94 2.94 4.50 4.01
CA MET A 94 2.34 3.53 3.11
C MET A 94 3.40 2.70 2.41
N VAL A 95 3.17 1.39 2.34
CA VAL A 95 4.00 0.43 1.63
C VAL A 95 3.15 -0.23 0.55
N VAL A 96 3.62 -0.23 -0.69
CA VAL A 96 2.96 -0.90 -1.81
C VAL A 96 3.82 -2.07 -2.26
N VAL A 97 3.34 -3.30 -2.02
CA VAL A 97 4.07 -4.52 -2.32
C VAL A 97 3.12 -5.69 -2.63
N PRO A 98 3.28 -6.35 -3.79
CA PRO A 98 4.01 -5.88 -4.96
C PRO A 98 3.33 -4.66 -5.59
N CYS A 99 4.11 -3.80 -6.25
CA CYS A 99 3.66 -2.60 -6.96
C CYS A 99 3.74 -2.79 -8.48
N ALA A 100 2.61 -2.72 -9.17
CA ALA A 100 2.54 -2.72 -10.62
C ALA A 100 2.99 -1.37 -11.17
N LEU A 101 3.79 -1.39 -12.24
CA LEU A 101 4.34 -0.14 -12.81
C LEU A 101 3.28 0.81 -13.34
N GLY A 102 2.14 0.29 -13.78
CA GLY A 102 0.99 1.13 -14.13
C GLY A 102 0.52 1.97 -12.94
N VAL A 103 0.52 1.40 -11.73
CA VAL A 103 0.19 2.11 -10.49
C VAL A 103 1.26 3.14 -10.15
N VAL A 104 2.54 2.80 -10.30
CA VAL A 104 3.66 3.76 -10.12
C VAL A 104 3.48 4.97 -11.05
N GLY A 105 3.20 4.74 -12.33
CA GLY A 105 2.97 5.80 -13.31
C GLY A 105 1.80 6.71 -12.95
N ARG A 106 0.68 6.12 -12.49
CA ARG A 106 -0.50 6.87 -12.05
C ARG A 106 -0.22 7.73 -10.81
N ILE A 107 0.48 7.18 -9.81
CA ILE A 107 0.93 7.92 -8.62
C ILE A 107 1.87 9.07 -9.03
N ALA A 108 2.84 8.81 -9.91
CA ALA A 108 3.79 9.82 -10.36
C ALA A 108 3.11 10.99 -11.11
N GLN A 109 2.04 10.69 -11.85
CA GLN A 109 1.20 11.68 -12.53
C GLN A 109 0.22 12.40 -11.59
N GLY A 110 0.08 11.95 -10.34
CA GLY A 110 -0.90 12.50 -9.40
C GLY A 110 -2.34 12.12 -9.73
N GLN A 111 -2.54 10.98 -10.41
CA GLN A 111 -3.87 10.41 -10.56
C GLN A 111 -4.33 9.86 -9.20
N ALA A 112 -5.62 9.99 -8.90
CA ALA A 112 -6.21 9.59 -7.63
C ALA A 112 -7.61 8.98 -7.85
N ASN A 113 -7.68 8.01 -8.77
CA ASN A 113 -8.96 7.41 -9.19
C ASN A 113 -9.38 6.25 -8.27
N THR A 114 -8.42 5.62 -7.59
CA THR A 114 -8.66 4.55 -6.62
C THR A 114 -8.25 4.97 -5.21
N LEU A 115 -8.76 4.28 -4.19
CA LEU A 115 -8.37 4.48 -2.79
C LEU A 115 -6.86 4.34 -2.61
N LEU A 116 -6.24 3.38 -3.29
CA LEU A 116 -4.79 3.17 -3.27
C LEU A 116 -4.04 4.39 -3.78
N GLU A 117 -4.42 4.90 -4.95
CA GLU A 117 -3.79 6.08 -5.56
C GLU A 117 -4.00 7.32 -4.70
N ARG A 118 -5.20 7.48 -4.14
CA ARG A 118 -5.55 8.59 -3.26
C ARG A 118 -4.77 8.55 -1.95
N ALA A 119 -4.65 7.39 -1.31
CA ALA A 119 -3.86 7.20 -0.11
C ALA A 119 -2.36 7.47 -0.36
N ALA A 120 -1.84 7.07 -1.53
CA ALA A 120 -0.47 7.37 -1.92
C ALA A 120 -0.25 8.88 -2.14
N ASP A 121 -1.19 9.57 -2.79
CA ASP A 121 -1.13 11.02 -2.98
C ASP A 121 -1.19 11.78 -1.64
N VAL A 122 -2.04 11.34 -0.71
CA VAL A 122 -2.10 11.85 0.66
C VAL A 122 -0.75 11.64 1.37
N CYS A 123 -0.16 10.45 1.27
CA CYS A 123 1.16 10.19 1.87
C CYS A 123 2.23 11.13 1.31
N LEU A 124 2.24 11.35 0.00
CA LEU A 124 3.19 12.27 -0.64
C LEU A 124 2.95 13.73 -0.25
N LYS A 125 1.68 14.15 -0.15
CA LYS A 125 1.28 15.51 0.25
C LYS A 125 1.67 15.81 1.70
N GLU A 126 1.37 14.90 2.61
CA GLU A 126 1.67 15.01 4.04
C GLU A 126 3.13 14.65 4.38
N ARG A 127 3.99 14.45 3.36
CA ARG A 127 5.42 14.08 3.48
C ARG A 127 5.67 12.83 4.32
N ARG A 128 4.73 11.90 4.31
CA ARG A 128 4.84 10.58 4.93
C ARG A 128 5.71 9.68 4.08
N GLU A 129 6.20 8.60 4.67
CA GLU A 129 7.00 7.63 3.94
C GLU A 129 6.10 6.82 3.00
N LEU A 130 6.47 6.80 1.71
CA LEU A 130 5.84 5.95 0.70
C LEU A 130 6.92 5.03 0.12
N VAL A 131 6.75 3.72 0.32
CA VAL A 131 7.67 2.70 -0.22
C VAL A 131 6.96 1.93 -1.32
N LEU A 132 7.55 1.91 -2.51
CA LEU A 132 7.04 1.16 -3.66
C LEU A 132 8.01 0.04 -3.99
N CYS A 133 7.55 -1.21 -3.92
CA CYS A 133 8.36 -2.39 -4.23
C CYS A 133 7.78 -3.08 -5.47
N ASP A 134 8.48 -2.98 -6.61
CA ASP A 134 8.09 -3.69 -7.82
C ASP A 134 8.38 -5.20 -7.73
N ALA A 135 7.69 -6.00 -8.54
CA ALA A 135 7.86 -7.45 -8.58
C ALA A 135 8.61 -7.99 -9.81
N ARG A 136 9.28 -7.15 -10.60
CA ARG A 136 10.01 -7.64 -11.77
C ARG A 136 11.43 -8.08 -11.35
N ARG A 137 11.73 -9.36 -11.63
CA ARG A 137 13.03 -10.04 -11.45
C ARG A 137 14.22 -9.31 -12.13
N PRO A 138 15.45 -9.64 -11.71
CA PRO A 138 16.34 -8.81 -10.90
C PRO A 138 17.16 -7.80 -11.75
N SER A 139 17.01 -6.50 -11.50
CA SER A 139 18.13 -5.58 -11.75
C SER A 139 19.07 -5.61 -10.54
N THR A 140 19.73 -6.75 -10.28
CA THR A 140 20.81 -6.94 -9.27
C THR A 140 20.52 -6.52 -7.80
N SER A 141 19.34 -5.98 -7.51
CA SER A 141 18.89 -5.38 -6.27
C SER A 141 17.36 -5.29 -6.36
N SER A 142 16.63 -6.03 -5.54
CA SER A 142 15.20 -5.82 -5.31
C SER A 142 15.00 -4.40 -4.77
N THR A 143 14.85 -3.46 -5.68
CA THR A 143 14.89 -2.03 -5.39
C THR A 143 13.51 -1.61 -4.91
N CYS A 144 13.26 -1.73 -3.60
CA CYS A 144 12.21 -0.95 -2.98
C CYS A 144 12.67 0.52 -3.01
N ALA A 145 12.06 1.32 -3.88
CA ALA A 145 12.35 2.75 -3.93
C ALA A 145 11.50 3.44 -2.87
N THR A 146 12.16 4.15 -1.96
CA THR A 146 11.45 5.09 -1.07
C THR A 146 11.20 6.38 -1.84
N TRP A 147 9.92 6.68 -2.08
CA TRP A 147 9.52 7.90 -2.75
C TRP A 147 9.24 8.98 -1.71
N ARG A 148 9.98 10.08 -1.82
CA ARG A 148 9.61 11.36 -1.22
C ARG A 148 9.42 12.35 -2.35
N ARG A 149 8.33 13.11 -2.35
CA ARG A 149 8.20 14.25 -3.28
C ARG A 149 9.38 15.17 -3.01
N SER A 150 10.25 15.37 -4.00
CA SER A 150 11.19 16.49 -3.96
C SER A 150 10.37 17.78 -3.84
N PRO A 151 10.86 18.81 -3.13
CA PRO A 151 10.24 20.12 -3.22
C PRO A 151 10.26 20.50 -4.70
N ARG A 152 9.08 20.56 -5.34
CA ARG A 152 8.98 21.22 -6.64
C ARG A 152 9.48 22.65 -6.39
N PRO A 153 10.41 23.20 -7.20
CA PRO A 153 10.60 24.64 -7.18
C PRO A 153 9.22 25.26 -7.41
N ALA A 154 8.81 26.15 -6.51
CA ALA A 154 7.56 26.88 -6.68
C ALA A 154 7.56 27.47 -8.10
N PRO A 155 6.47 27.36 -8.88
CA PRO A 155 6.37 28.13 -10.10
C PRO A 155 6.51 29.59 -9.67
N SER A 156 7.61 30.24 -10.07
CA SER A 156 7.77 31.66 -9.91
C SER A 156 6.66 32.30 -10.73
N CYS A 157 5.55 32.65 -10.07
CA CYS A 157 4.60 33.62 -10.59
C CYS A 157 5.32 34.96 -10.64
N THR A 158 6.15 35.16 -11.66
CA THR A 158 6.52 36.49 -12.13
C THR A 158 5.25 37.13 -12.67
N ARG A 159 4.85 38.19 -11.96
CA ARG A 159 3.78 39.11 -12.28
C ARG A 159 4.20 40.06 -13.39
#